data_AF-A0A9X0AEG0-F1
#
_entry.id   AF-A0A9X0AEG0-F1
#
_cell.length_a   1.000
_cell.length_b   1.000
_cell.length_c   1.000
_cell.angle_alpha   90.00
_cell.angle_beta   90.00
_cell.angle_gamma   90.00
#
_symmetry.space_group_name_H-M   'P 1'
#
loop_
_entity.id
_entity.type
_entity.pdbx_description
1 polymer ?
#
loop_
_entity_poly.entity_id
_entity_poly.type
_entity_poly.pdbx_seq_one_letter_code
_entity_poly.pdbx_strand_id
1 'polypeptide(L)'
;MVLFGAEERAAAYKRASPTFKIRDNIHRKQHRLDPEEIRFDTHLRSSGKSFHFGVTDIGTAGHRQYDLKLQVIQDEGPWSPPLSPGSEDTEQSPTKVESESYDAKRQHEIRTYLRYIKNGHENIKNLEAFHQYRDGDKLMMAQFFRLCDGGNLKQLRMGYKENGTIPPEQFIWRIYSQLIEALAFLHNEHPKYQNDPKHLNRPSILHPDLAAENVYLVWPFMQSRDGIYPDVRLGDFGKSLFVPIGKGAVIDDPDANPKYKPPEVNFISAKSDVWRAGSIMYSLTTFRRSTSTKTPWIMEENKSFANLTKEHQQAILMDSRRVHPINLTYSEDLNVMIQKSLVLDHNKRPSAGELLKELEDPAKLRKNATWMYKALPSWMTDKVITPSNTFSQERLNELIQPGQLEAARKSHKKAVAAGRKRIREEEERRRVEQLEEEERTEAADQFFSWEKREAGRGSMEILVDDDECDAFIARYVIIRAAGLKAGTWVEPGPAYEEFLRLEKVYLAAQDPAPQPE
;
A
#
# COMPACT_ATOMS: atom_id res chain seq x y z
N MET A 1 15.80 -7.16 5.42
CA MET A 1 15.48 -8.18 6.43
C MET A 1 14.14 -8.76 6.04
N VAL A 2 14.10 -10.01 5.59
CA VAL A 2 12.84 -10.69 5.28
C VAL A 2 11.97 -10.69 6.54
N LEU A 3 10.68 -10.37 6.40
CA LEU A 3 9.76 -10.37 7.52
C LEU A 3 9.64 -11.80 8.04
N PHE A 4 10.03 -12.05 9.30
CA PHE A 4 9.91 -13.37 9.94
C PHE A 4 8.51 -13.99 9.76
N GLY A 5 7.46 -13.16 9.75
CA GLY A 5 6.10 -13.63 9.47
C GLY A 5 5.90 -14.24 8.07
N ALA A 6 6.66 -13.82 7.06
CA ALA A 6 6.65 -14.43 5.73
C ALA A 6 7.36 -15.79 5.73
N GLU A 7 8.51 -15.91 6.40
CA GLU A 7 9.22 -17.18 6.58
C GLU A 7 8.36 -18.20 7.33
N GLU A 8 7.68 -17.75 8.39
CA GLU A 8 6.76 -18.57 9.17
C GLU A 8 5.67 -19.18 8.30
N ARG A 9 5.07 -18.39 7.40
CA ARG A 9 4.01 -18.87 6.51
C ARG A 9 4.54 -19.82 5.43
N ALA A 10 5.72 -19.55 4.88
CA ALA A 10 6.36 -20.44 3.92
C ALA A 10 6.70 -21.80 4.56
N ALA A 11 7.27 -21.80 5.76
CA ALA A 11 7.58 -23.02 6.52
C ALA A 11 6.32 -23.81 6.88
N ALA A 12 5.25 -23.13 7.32
CA ALA A 12 3.97 -23.77 7.62
C ALA A 12 3.35 -24.43 6.38
N TYR A 13 3.38 -23.75 5.23
CA TYR A 13 2.93 -24.33 3.96
C TYR A 13 3.72 -25.60 3.61
N LYS A 14 5.06 -25.55 3.70
CA LYS A 14 5.92 -26.69 3.39
C LYS A 14 5.71 -27.88 4.33
N ARG A 15 5.45 -27.65 5.62
CA ARG A 15 5.09 -28.73 6.55
C ARG A 15 3.77 -29.41 6.20
N ALA A 16 2.82 -28.65 5.63
CA ALA A 16 1.51 -29.16 5.24
C ALA A 16 1.48 -29.76 3.83
N SER A 17 2.52 -29.58 3.00
CA SER A 17 2.50 -30.01 1.59
C SER A 17 2.10 -31.47 1.34
N PRO A 18 2.42 -32.45 2.21
CA PRO A 18 2.00 -33.84 1.99
C PRO A 18 0.49 -34.09 2.24
N THR A 19 -0.25 -33.12 2.80
CA THR A 19 -1.63 -33.33 3.28
C THR A 19 -2.71 -32.89 2.30
N PHE A 20 -2.34 -32.22 1.21
CA PHE A 20 -3.28 -31.64 0.25
C PHE A 20 -2.84 -31.85 -1.19
N LYS A 21 -3.79 -31.71 -2.12
CA LYS A 21 -3.50 -31.68 -3.56
C LYS A 21 -3.75 -30.31 -4.16
N ILE A 22 -2.88 -29.91 -5.08
CA ILE A 22 -3.06 -28.68 -5.86
C ILE A 22 -4.04 -28.96 -7.00
N ARG A 23 -5.09 -28.15 -7.12
CA ARG A 23 -6.07 -28.26 -8.20
C ARG A 23 -5.73 -27.31 -9.34
N ASP A 24 -5.69 -27.85 -10.56
CA ASP A 24 -5.57 -27.03 -11.77
C ASP A 24 -6.84 -26.22 -12.02
N ASN A 25 -6.68 -25.00 -12.52
CA ASN A 25 -7.78 -24.26 -13.13
C ASN A 25 -8.20 -24.95 -14.44
N ILE A 26 -9.46 -25.39 -14.50
CA ILE A 26 -10.03 -26.11 -15.65
C ILE A 26 -9.97 -25.35 -16.98
N HIS A 27 -9.83 -24.02 -16.95
CA HIS A 27 -9.74 -23.18 -18.14
C HIS A 27 -8.29 -22.92 -18.59
N ARG A 28 -7.31 -23.55 -17.91
CA ARG A 28 -5.89 -23.41 -18.17
C ARG A 28 -5.30 -24.74 -18.62
N LYS A 29 -4.10 -24.67 -19.21
CA LYS A 29 -3.32 -25.88 -19.49
C LYS A 29 -3.01 -26.55 -18.16
N GLN A 30 -3.26 -27.86 -18.04
CA GLN A 30 -2.94 -28.61 -16.83
C GLN A 30 -1.47 -28.43 -16.47
N HIS A 31 -1.21 -28.00 -15.24
CA HIS A 31 0.14 -27.83 -14.70
C HIS A 31 0.54 -29.04 -13.87
N ARG A 32 -0.42 -29.74 -13.23
CA ARG A 32 -0.19 -30.91 -12.36
C ARG A 32 0.89 -30.62 -11.31
N LEU A 33 0.75 -29.47 -10.66
CA LEU A 33 1.69 -29.02 -9.64
C LEU A 33 1.70 -30.00 -8.46
N ASP A 34 2.90 -30.41 -8.05
CA ASP A 34 3.13 -31.18 -6.85
C ASP A 34 3.45 -30.23 -5.68
N PRO A 35 2.67 -30.22 -4.58
CA PRO A 35 2.97 -29.44 -3.38
C PRO A 35 4.41 -29.53 -2.89
N GLU A 36 5.02 -30.71 -2.93
CA GLU A 36 6.35 -30.96 -2.38
C GLU A 36 7.44 -30.31 -3.24
N GLU A 37 7.19 -30.21 -4.55
CA GLU A 37 8.07 -29.60 -5.56
C GLU A 37 7.92 -28.07 -5.67
N ILE A 38 7.10 -27.42 -4.83
CA ILE A 38 6.97 -25.95 -4.84
C ILE A 38 8.05 -25.29 -4.00
N ARG A 39 9.08 -24.73 -4.61
CA ARG A 39 10.13 -23.97 -3.91
C ARG A 39 9.71 -22.52 -3.66
N PHE A 40 9.91 -22.00 -2.46
CA PHE A 40 9.67 -20.59 -2.13
C PHE A 40 10.93 -19.76 -2.42
N ASP A 41 10.86 -18.83 -3.38
CA ASP A 41 12.01 -18.03 -3.79
C ASP A 41 12.03 -16.66 -3.10
N THR A 42 10.89 -15.96 -3.11
CA THR A 42 10.83 -14.55 -2.70
C THR A 42 9.54 -14.19 -1.99
N HIS A 43 9.62 -13.32 -0.99
CA HIS A 43 8.47 -12.60 -0.45
C HIS A 43 8.15 -11.39 -1.36
N LEU A 44 7.02 -11.44 -2.06
CA LEU A 44 6.64 -10.38 -2.99
C LEU A 44 5.95 -9.22 -2.26
N ARG A 45 4.99 -9.55 -1.39
CA ARG A 45 4.23 -8.58 -0.58
C ARG A 45 3.41 -9.26 0.51
N SER A 46 3.08 -8.51 1.55
CA SER A 46 2.05 -8.87 2.51
C SER A 46 1.13 -7.69 2.73
N SER A 47 -0.18 -7.93 2.74
CA SER A 47 -1.19 -6.91 3.04
C SER A 47 -2.28 -7.52 3.90
N GLY A 48 -2.50 -6.94 5.08
CA GLY A 48 -3.45 -7.46 6.05
C GLY A 48 -3.17 -8.93 6.41
N LYS A 49 -4.10 -9.82 6.04
CA LYS A 49 -4.01 -11.27 6.29
C LYS A 49 -3.52 -12.08 5.08
N SER A 50 -3.14 -11.43 3.98
CA SER A 50 -2.71 -12.06 2.74
C SER A 50 -1.21 -11.94 2.55
N PHE A 51 -0.57 -13.05 2.18
CA PHE A 51 0.85 -13.16 1.90
C PHE A 51 1.04 -13.59 0.46
N HIS A 52 1.98 -12.96 -0.25
CA HIS A 52 2.29 -13.27 -1.62
C HIS A 52 3.75 -13.67 -1.76
N PHE A 53 3.97 -14.81 -2.40
CA PHE A 53 5.29 -15.40 -2.58
C PHE A 53 5.56 -15.64 -4.06
N GLY A 54 6.78 -15.35 -4.50
CA GLY A 54 7.32 -15.86 -5.74
C GLY A 54 7.78 -17.29 -5.47
N VAL A 55 7.19 -18.25 -6.19
CA VAL A 55 7.49 -19.67 -6.03
C VAL A 55 7.86 -20.28 -7.38
N THR A 56 8.75 -21.26 -7.35
CA THR A 56 9.21 -22.00 -8.52
C THR A 56 8.80 -23.46 -8.35
N ASP A 57 8.12 -24.00 -9.36
CA ASP A 57 7.88 -25.43 -9.47
C ASP A 57 9.16 -26.10 -10.00
N ILE A 58 9.84 -26.84 -9.14
CA ILE A 58 11.10 -27.53 -9.50
C ILE A 58 10.87 -28.88 -10.19
N GLY A 59 9.65 -29.41 -10.16
CA GLY A 59 9.28 -30.66 -10.82
C GLY A 59 9.09 -30.53 -12.34
N THR A 60 8.93 -29.31 -12.86
CA THR A 60 8.82 -29.08 -14.31
C THR A 60 10.16 -28.70 -14.94
N ALA A 61 10.45 -29.26 -16.12
CA ALA A 61 11.70 -29.03 -16.87
C ALA A 61 11.99 -27.56 -17.23
N GLY A 62 11.01 -26.67 -17.10
CA GLY A 62 11.16 -25.23 -17.36
C GLY A 62 11.17 -24.37 -16.11
N HIS A 63 11.15 -24.97 -14.91
CA HIS A 63 11.12 -24.28 -13.62
C HIS A 63 10.12 -23.13 -13.57
N ARG A 64 8.85 -23.44 -13.81
CA ARG A 64 7.82 -22.40 -13.95
C ARG A 64 7.63 -21.63 -12.65
N GLN A 65 7.46 -20.32 -12.78
CA GLN A 65 7.30 -19.41 -11.64
C GLN A 65 5.87 -18.91 -11.49
N TYR A 66 5.43 -18.77 -10.24
CA TYR A 66 4.09 -18.36 -9.85
C TYR A 66 4.11 -17.30 -8.74
N ASP A 67 3.08 -16.45 -8.69
CA ASP A 67 2.71 -15.65 -7.51
C ASP A 67 1.72 -16.48 -6.69
N LEU A 68 2.20 -17.06 -5.59
CA LEU A 68 1.41 -17.80 -4.62
C LEU A 68 0.82 -16.84 -3.59
N LYS A 69 -0.50 -16.62 -3.66
CA LYS A 69 -1.29 -15.90 -2.66
C LYS A 69 -1.76 -16.88 -1.59
N LEU A 70 -1.32 -16.68 -0.35
CA LEU A 70 -1.81 -17.37 0.84
C LEU A 70 -2.69 -16.42 1.67
N GLN A 71 -3.88 -16.85 2.03
CA GLN A 71 -4.79 -16.08 2.88
C GLN A 71 -5.53 -16.97 3.88
N VAL A 72 -5.87 -16.43 5.04
CA VAL A 72 -6.71 -17.11 6.03
C VAL A 72 -8.18 -16.99 5.61
N ILE A 73 -8.90 -18.10 5.58
CA ILE A 73 -10.36 -18.11 5.37
C ILE A 73 -11.02 -17.72 6.70
N GLN A 74 -11.80 -16.64 6.72
CA GLN A 74 -12.39 -16.09 7.96
C GLN A 74 -13.82 -16.57 8.20
N ASP A 75 -14.61 -16.70 7.14
CA ASP A 75 -15.99 -17.18 7.20
C ASP A 75 -16.06 -18.58 6.60
N GLU A 76 -16.08 -19.59 7.47
CA GLU A 76 -16.55 -20.95 7.14
C GLU A 76 -18.10 -20.99 7.03
N GLY A 77 -18.76 -19.82 6.95
CA GLY A 77 -20.22 -19.65 6.90
C GLY A 77 -20.88 -20.41 5.75
N PRO A 78 -22.23 -20.51 5.73
CA PRO A 78 -22.96 -21.46 4.90
C PRO A 78 -22.50 -21.36 3.44
N TRP A 79 -21.73 -22.38 3.06
CA TRP A 79 -21.08 -22.46 1.78
C TRP A 79 -22.12 -22.29 0.67
N SER A 80 -21.84 -21.42 -0.31
CA SER A 80 -22.69 -21.29 -1.50
C SER A 80 -22.99 -22.68 -2.06
N PRO A 81 -24.22 -22.97 -2.52
CA PRO A 81 -24.60 -24.29 -2.98
C PRO A 81 -23.66 -24.80 -4.08
N PRO A 82 -23.46 -26.12 -4.17
CA PRO A 82 -22.53 -26.75 -5.10
C PRO A 82 -22.68 -26.25 -6.53
N LEU A 83 -21.53 -26.10 -7.21
CA LEU A 83 -21.42 -25.43 -8.49
C LEU A 83 -21.93 -26.31 -9.65
N SER A 84 -22.04 -27.64 -9.44
CA SER A 84 -22.64 -28.59 -10.40
C SER A 84 -23.23 -29.81 -9.67
N PRO A 85 -24.32 -30.43 -10.16
CA PRO A 85 -24.71 -31.77 -9.74
C PRO A 85 -23.75 -32.80 -10.40
N GLY A 86 -22.52 -32.82 -9.92
CA GLY A 86 -21.49 -33.81 -10.27
C GLY A 86 -20.91 -34.38 -8.97
N SER A 87 -20.53 -35.65 -8.99
CA SER A 87 -20.21 -36.49 -7.82
C SER A 87 -19.24 -35.92 -6.77
N GLU A 88 -18.41 -34.93 -7.11
CA GLU A 88 -17.48 -34.27 -6.16
C GLU A 88 -18.20 -33.32 -5.20
N ASP A 89 -19.25 -32.65 -5.67
CA ASP A 89 -20.02 -31.66 -4.92
C ASP A 89 -21.00 -32.32 -3.93
N THR A 90 -21.19 -33.63 -4.05
CA THR A 90 -21.94 -34.50 -3.12
C THR A 90 -21.04 -35.21 -2.11
N GLU A 91 -19.72 -35.07 -2.20
CA GLU A 91 -18.80 -35.68 -1.24
C GLU A 91 -18.97 -35.01 0.13
N GLN A 92 -19.36 -35.81 1.13
CA GLN A 92 -19.59 -35.34 2.49
C GLN A 92 -18.47 -35.73 3.45
N SER A 93 -17.51 -36.58 3.04
CA SER A 93 -16.37 -36.94 3.88
C SER A 93 -15.49 -35.72 4.15
N PRO A 94 -15.40 -35.22 5.40
CA PRO A 94 -14.64 -34.00 5.69
C PRO A 94 -13.15 -34.14 5.34
N THR A 95 -12.57 -35.31 5.61
CA THR A 95 -11.17 -35.62 5.31
C THR A 95 -10.87 -35.56 3.80
N LYS A 96 -11.81 -36.06 2.98
CA LYS A 96 -11.64 -36.05 1.53
C LYS A 96 -11.89 -34.68 0.93
N VAL A 97 -12.90 -33.95 1.42
CA VAL A 97 -13.17 -32.55 1.06
C VAL A 97 -11.94 -31.68 1.31
N GLU A 98 -11.30 -31.87 2.45
CA GLU A 98 -10.11 -31.13 2.85
C GLU A 98 -8.88 -31.50 2.00
N SER A 99 -8.52 -32.79 1.94
CA SER A 99 -7.35 -33.25 1.16
C SER A 99 -7.45 -32.98 -0.34
N GLU A 100 -8.65 -33.04 -0.92
CA GLU A 100 -8.90 -32.76 -2.34
C GLU A 100 -9.25 -31.29 -2.61
N SER A 101 -9.31 -30.45 -1.58
CA SER A 101 -9.57 -29.01 -1.67
C SER A 101 -10.87 -28.64 -2.41
N TYR A 102 -11.96 -29.36 -2.17
CA TYR A 102 -13.22 -29.13 -2.89
C TYR A 102 -13.86 -27.78 -2.58
N ASP A 103 -13.78 -27.40 -1.32
CA ASP A 103 -14.32 -26.14 -0.82
C ASP A 103 -13.60 -24.90 -1.36
N ALA A 104 -12.36 -25.06 -1.85
CA ALA A 104 -11.62 -23.96 -2.42
C ALA A 104 -12.33 -23.33 -3.63
N LYS A 105 -13.06 -24.12 -4.43
CA LYS A 105 -13.85 -23.64 -5.58
C LYS A 105 -14.97 -22.67 -5.18
N ARG A 106 -15.43 -22.74 -3.92
CA ARG A 106 -16.55 -21.95 -3.40
C ARG A 106 -16.09 -20.56 -2.93
N GLN A 107 -14.79 -20.36 -2.73
CA GLN A 107 -14.25 -19.05 -2.38
C GLN A 107 -14.47 -18.04 -3.51
N HIS A 108 -14.87 -16.83 -3.12
CA HIS A 108 -15.38 -15.81 -4.05
C HIS A 108 -14.42 -15.53 -5.21
N GLU A 109 -13.14 -15.27 -4.92
CA GLU A 109 -12.15 -14.97 -5.96
C GLU A 109 -11.95 -16.13 -6.94
N ILE A 110 -11.81 -17.37 -6.43
CA ILE A 110 -11.64 -18.57 -7.27
C ILE A 110 -12.89 -18.77 -8.13
N ARG A 111 -14.08 -18.63 -7.56
CA ARG A 111 -15.35 -18.68 -8.29
C ARG A 111 -15.42 -17.61 -9.37
N THR A 112 -14.93 -16.39 -9.11
CA THR A 112 -14.84 -15.33 -10.14
C THR A 112 -14.04 -15.81 -11.35
N TYR A 113 -12.88 -16.41 -11.11
CA TYR A 113 -12.04 -16.96 -12.17
C TYR A 113 -12.68 -18.12 -12.91
N LEU A 114 -13.21 -19.12 -12.19
CA LEU A 114 -13.72 -20.35 -12.79
C LEU A 114 -15.04 -20.14 -13.53
N ARG A 115 -15.94 -19.28 -13.04
CA ARG A 115 -17.30 -19.14 -13.59
C ARG A 115 -17.43 -18.03 -14.60
N TYR A 116 -16.74 -16.90 -14.38
CA TYR A 116 -17.00 -15.67 -15.14
C TYR A 116 -15.80 -15.29 -16.02
N ILE A 117 -14.58 -15.27 -15.48
CA ILE A 117 -13.38 -14.94 -16.27
C ILE A 117 -12.99 -16.10 -17.21
N LYS A 118 -13.12 -17.35 -16.76
CA LYS A 118 -12.85 -18.58 -17.54
C LYS A 118 -11.45 -18.57 -18.19
N ASN A 119 -11.39 -18.66 -19.51
CA ASN A 119 -10.19 -18.58 -20.34
C ASN A 119 -9.53 -17.18 -20.31
N GLY A 120 -10.23 -16.16 -19.81
CA GLY A 120 -9.69 -14.85 -19.46
C GLY A 120 -9.34 -13.94 -20.63
N HIS A 121 -8.57 -12.91 -20.29
CA HIS A 121 -8.05 -11.88 -21.20
C HIS A 121 -6.53 -11.81 -21.08
N GLU A 122 -5.84 -11.32 -22.10
CA GLU A 122 -4.38 -11.10 -22.04
C GLU A 122 -3.97 -10.05 -21.00
N ASN A 123 -4.87 -9.16 -20.62
CA ASN A 123 -4.62 -8.13 -19.59
C ASN A 123 -5.24 -8.48 -18.24
N ILE A 124 -5.64 -9.74 -18.03
CA ILE A 124 -6.10 -10.25 -16.74
C ILE A 124 -5.03 -11.19 -16.21
N LYS A 125 -4.76 -11.11 -14.90
CA LYS A 125 -3.81 -11.99 -14.22
C LYS A 125 -4.41 -13.39 -14.15
N ASN A 126 -3.68 -14.40 -14.61
CA ASN A 126 -4.23 -15.75 -14.68
C ASN A 126 -4.12 -16.46 -13.33
N LEU A 127 -5.24 -16.96 -12.82
CA LEU A 127 -5.28 -18.03 -11.83
C LEU A 127 -4.96 -19.36 -12.53
N GLU A 128 -3.85 -19.99 -12.18
CA GLU A 128 -3.36 -21.23 -12.79
C GLU A 128 -3.77 -22.46 -11.98
N ALA A 129 -3.72 -22.37 -10.65
CA ALA A 129 -4.09 -23.45 -9.75
C ALA A 129 -4.50 -22.91 -8.36
N PHE A 130 -5.11 -23.74 -7.53
CA PHE A 130 -5.55 -23.38 -6.18
C PHE A 130 -5.72 -24.60 -5.27
N HIS A 131 -5.70 -24.40 -3.96
CA HIS A 131 -6.03 -25.42 -2.96
C HIS A 131 -6.32 -24.78 -1.59
N GLN A 132 -6.72 -25.60 -0.63
CA GLN A 132 -6.82 -25.22 0.77
C GLN A 132 -6.07 -26.22 1.66
N TYR A 133 -5.63 -25.75 2.82
CA TYR A 133 -4.94 -26.58 3.80
C TYR A 133 -5.09 -26.00 5.21
N ARG A 134 -4.82 -26.81 6.25
CA ARG A 134 -4.80 -26.33 7.64
C ARG A 134 -3.38 -25.99 8.11
N ASP A 135 -3.26 -24.82 8.72
CA ASP A 135 -2.09 -24.38 9.50
C ASP A 135 -2.53 -24.28 10.97
N GLY A 136 -2.43 -25.41 11.68
CA GLY A 136 -3.09 -25.59 12.98
C GLY A 136 -4.60 -25.45 12.85
N ASP A 137 -5.20 -24.59 13.66
CA ASP A 137 -6.65 -24.35 13.65
C ASP A 137 -7.13 -23.45 12.49
N LYS A 138 -6.19 -22.89 11.71
CA LYS A 138 -6.52 -21.93 10.64
C LYS A 138 -6.67 -22.64 9.31
N LEU A 139 -7.83 -22.48 8.68
CA LEU A 139 -8.01 -22.86 7.28
C LEU A 139 -7.37 -21.80 6.36
N MET A 140 -6.43 -22.25 5.55
CA MET A 140 -5.66 -21.43 4.63
C MET A 140 -6.12 -21.69 3.20
N MET A 141 -6.21 -20.63 2.41
CA MET A 141 -6.45 -20.66 0.98
C MET A 141 -5.17 -20.33 0.24
N ALA A 142 -4.81 -21.15 -0.74
CA ALA A 142 -3.66 -20.99 -1.60
C ALA A 142 -4.12 -20.81 -3.06
N GLN A 143 -3.68 -19.73 -3.69
CA GLN A 143 -4.00 -19.42 -5.08
C GLN A 143 -2.70 -19.16 -5.86
N PHE A 144 -2.46 -19.97 -6.89
CA PHE A 144 -1.32 -19.85 -7.78
C PHE A 144 -1.71 -18.99 -8.97
N PHE A 145 -1.12 -17.81 -9.06
CA PHE A 145 -1.23 -16.95 -10.23
C PHE A 145 0.04 -17.02 -11.06
N ARG A 146 -0.07 -16.73 -12.36
CA ARG A 146 1.13 -16.47 -13.17
C ARG A 146 1.90 -15.30 -12.58
N LEU A 147 3.22 -15.48 -12.39
CA LEU A 147 4.08 -14.45 -11.81
C LEU A 147 4.11 -13.20 -12.72
N CYS A 148 3.99 -12.04 -12.09
CA CYS A 148 4.17 -10.74 -12.75
C CYS A 148 5.47 -10.11 -12.26
N ASP A 149 6.51 -10.22 -13.08
CA ASP A 149 7.90 -9.92 -12.74
C ASP A 149 8.27 -8.43 -12.88
N GLY A 150 7.34 -7.58 -13.32
CA GLY A 150 7.49 -6.12 -13.38
C GLY A 150 6.92 -5.38 -12.17
N GLY A 151 6.37 -6.09 -11.17
CA GLY A 151 5.76 -5.49 -9.97
C GLY A 151 4.35 -4.95 -10.24
N ASN A 152 3.96 -3.87 -9.55
CA ASN A 152 2.66 -3.21 -9.74
C ASN A 152 2.77 -1.68 -9.89
N LEU A 153 1.68 -1.05 -10.34
CA LEU A 153 1.68 0.40 -10.59
C LEU A 153 1.83 1.25 -9.32
N LYS A 154 1.48 0.74 -8.13
CA LYS A 154 1.75 1.43 -6.86
C LYS A 154 3.25 1.51 -6.61
N GLN A 155 3.99 0.41 -6.77
CA GLN A 155 5.45 0.36 -6.68
C GLN A 155 6.10 1.26 -7.74
N LEU A 156 5.60 1.20 -8.97
CA LEU A 156 6.06 2.06 -10.06
C LEU A 156 5.95 3.55 -9.71
N ARG A 157 4.76 3.97 -9.26
CA ARG A 157 4.50 5.36 -8.88
C ARG A 157 5.41 5.82 -7.75
N MET A 158 5.60 4.97 -6.73
CA MET A 158 6.52 5.27 -5.62
C MET A 158 7.95 5.43 -6.12
N GLY A 159 8.40 4.54 -7.01
CA GLY A 159 9.75 4.62 -7.58
C GLY A 159 10.00 5.90 -8.37
N TYR A 160 9.08 6.32 -9.24
CA TYR A 160 9.23 7.60 -9.93
C TYR A 160 9.19 8.80 -8.99
N LYS A 161 8.33 8.77 -7.95
CA LYS A 161 8.24 9.81 -6.93
C LYS A 161 9.55 9.94 -6.14
N GLU A 162 10.12 8.84 -5.68
CA GLU A 162 11.37 8.79 -4.92
C GLU A 162 12.56 9.30 -5.74
N ASN A 163 12.59 8.98 -7.04
CA ASN A 163 13.67 9.38 -7.93
C ASN A 163 13.45 10.75 -8.58
N GLY A 164 12.34 11.44 -8.32
CA GLY A 164 12.03 12.73 -8.92
C GLY A 164 11.93 12.71 -10.46
N THR A 165 11.61 11.56 -11.05
CA THR A 165 11.53 11.36 -12.51
C THR A 165 10.09 11.08 -12.95
N ILE A 166 9.83 11.12 -14.26
CA ILE A 166 8.49 10.90 -14.83
C ILE A 166 8.45 9.69 -15.78
N PRO A 167 7.37 8.89 -15.81
CA PRO A 167 7.26 7.80 -16.76
C PRO A 167 7.24 8.30 -18.22
N PRO A 168 7.85 7.56 -19.16
CA PRO A 168 7.70 7.85 -20.58
C PRO A 168 6.24 7.84 -21.02
N GLU A 169 5.85 8.83 -21.82
CA GLU A 169 4.46 8.95 -22.29
C GLU A 169 3.96 7.71 -23.03
N GLN A 170 4.78 7.16 -23.92
CA GLN A 170 4.44 5.94 -24.68
C GLN A 170 4.16 4.75 -23.73
N PHE A 171 4.85 4.68 -22.58
CA PHE A 171 4.58 3.66 -21.58
C PHE A 171 3.25 3.89 -20.86
N ILE A 172 2.90 5.15 -20.56
CA ILE A 172 1.60 5.52 -19.98
C ILE A 172 0.45 5.13 -20.93
N TRP A 173 0.58 5.39 -22.23
CA TRP A 173 -0.40 4.95 -23.24
C TRP A 173 -0.58 3.44 -23.28
N ARG A 174 0.52 2.69 -23.22
CA ARG A 174 0.48 1.22 -23.15
C ARG A 174 -0.25 0.73 -21.91
N ILE A 175 0.05 1.32 -20.74
CA ILE A 175 -0.64 0.95 -19.50
C ILE A 175 -2.14 1.25 -19.62
N TYR A 176 -2.47 2.45 -20.09
CA TYR A 176 -3.85 2.92 -20.13
C TYR A 176 -4.72 2.08 -21.08
N SER A 177 -4.25 1.87 -22.32
CA SER A 177 -4.95 1.05 -23.31
C SER A 177 -5.23 -0.36 -22.81
N GLN A 178 -4.21 -1.05 -22.27
CA GLN A 178 -4.36 -2.41 -21.77
C GLN A 178 -5.23 -2.51 -20.51
N LEU A 179 -5.24 -1.48 -19.67
CA LEU A 179 -6.16 -1.41 -18.52
C LEU A 179 -7.61 -1.25 -18.97
N ILE A 180 -7.87 -0.42 -19.98
CA ILE A 180 -9.22 -0.26 -20.56
C ILE A 180 -9.66 -1.53 -21.30
N GLU A 181 -8.77 -2.22 -22.02
CA GLU A 181 -9.05 -3.55 -22.59
C GLU A 181 -9.48 -4.55 -21.51
N ALA A 182 -8.77 -4.60 -20.37
CA ALA A 182 -9.14 -5.45 -19.24
C ALA A 182 -10.54 -5.11 -18.69
N LEU A 183 -10.87 -3.81 -18.54
CA LEU A 183 -12.17 -3.37 -18.06
C LEU A 183 -13.30 -3.67 -19.04
N ALA A 184 -13.10 -3.37 -20.33
CA ALA A 184 -14.07 -3.69 -21.37
C ALA A 184 -14.35 -5.20 -21.40
N PHE A 185 -13.32 -6.03 -21.19
CA PHE A 185 -13.50 -7.47 -21.05
C PHE A 185 -14.33 -7.78 -19.79
N LEU A 186 -13.96 -7.29 -18.61
CA LEU A 186 -14.69 -7.57 -17.36
C LEU A 186 -16.16 -7.13 -17.41
N HIS A 187 -16.44 -5.98 -18.01
CA HIS A 187 -17.77 -5.38 -18.15
C HIS A 187 -18.63 -6.03 -19.25
N ASN A 188 -18.05 -6.95 -20.03
CA ASN A 188 -18.70 -7.63 -21.15
C ASN A 188 -19.00 -6.71 -22.35
N GLU A 189 -18.14 -5.73 -22.58
CA GLU A 189 -18.25 -4.72 -23.63
C GLU A 189 -17.18 -4.89 -24.73
N HIS A 190 -16.17 -5.73 -24.49
CA HIS A 190 -15.02 -5.89 -25.40
C HIS A 190 -15.41 -6.55 -26.74
N PRO A 191 -15.16 -5.92 -27.90
CA PRO A 191 -15.57 -6.40 -29.22
C PRO A 191 -15.15 -7.85 -29.54
N LYS A 192 -13.89 -8.19 -29.25
CA LYS A 192 -13.32 -9.55 -29.44
C LYS A 192 -14.11 -10.69 -28.77
N TYR A 193 -14.87 -10.43 -27.71
CA TYR A 193 -15.54 -11.46 -26.92
C TYR A 193 -17.07 -11.41 -26.99
N GLN A 194 -17.66 -10.46 -27.73
CA GLN A 194 -19.11 -10.30 -27.84
C GLN A 194 -19.80 -11.57 -28.38
N ASN A 195 -19.13 -12.27 -29.29
CA ASN A 195 -19.63 -13.50 -29.92
C ASN A 195 -19.02 -14.78 -29.34
N ASP A 196 -18.19 -14.70 -28.28
CA ASP A 196 -17.64 -15.90 -27.65
C ASP A 196 -18.73 -16.57 -26.80
N PRO A 197 -19.14 -17.83 -27.11
CA PRO A 197 -20.16 -18.54 -26.34
C PRO A 197 -19.83 -18.67 -24.85
N LYS A 198 -18.54 -18.61 -24.48
CA LYS A 198 -18.10 -18.67 -23.08
C LYS A 198 -18.40 -17.37 -22.32
N HIS A 199 -18.51 -16.24 -23.00
CA HIS A 199 -18.74 -14.93 -22.40
C HIS A 199 -20.11 -14.32 -22.78
N LEU A 200 -20.83 -14.96 -23.70
CA LEU A 200 -22.20 -14.61 -24.04
C LEU A 200 -23.09 -14.65 -22.78
N ASN A 201 -23.92 -13.61 -22.61
CA ASN A 201 -24.84 -13.44 -21.47
C ASN A 201 -24.16 -13.46 -20.08
N ARG A 202 -22.85 -13.30 -20.01
CA ARG A 202 -22.14 -13.17 -18.73
C ARG A 202 -22.47 -11.82 -18.09
N PRO A 203 -22.73 -11.76 -16.77
CA PRO A 203 -22.87 -10.49 -16.08
C PRO A 203 -21.60 -9.64 -16.19
N SER A 204 -21.74 -8.33 -16.08
CA SER A 204 -20.60 -7.43 -15.90
C SER A 204 -19.96 -7.73 -14.55
N ILE A 205 -18.64 -7.89 -14.56
CA ILE A 205 -17.83 -8.03 -13.35
C ILE A 205 -17.34 -6.64 -12.99
N LEU A 206 -17.82 -6.09 -11.88
CA LEU A 206 -17.33 -4.82 -11.34
C LEU A 206 -16.14 -5.07 -10.41
N HIS A 207 -15.20 -4.14 -10.38
CA HIS A 207 -14.01 -4.21 -9.54
C HIS A 207 -13.97 -3.04 -8.52
N PRO A 208 -14.80 -3.07 -7.45
CA PRO A 208 -14.85 -2.02 -6.43
C PRO A 208 -13.49 -1.61 -5.84
N ASP A 209 -12.58 -2.59 -5.71
CA ASP A 209 -11.23 -2.42 -5.16
C ASP A 209 -10.15 -2.17 -6.24
N LEU A 210 -10.55 -1.62 -7.41
CA LEU A 210 -9.61 -1.31 -8.47
C LEU A 210 -8.66 -0.17 -8.03
N ALA A 211 -7.42 -0.55 -7.75
CA ALA A 211 -6.36 0.34 -7.29
C ALA A 211 -5.03 0.03 -7.99
N ALA A 212 -4.08 0.96 -7.92
CA ALA A 212 -2.77 0.81 -8.55
C ALA A 212 -1.95 -0.41 -8.06
N GLU A 213 -2.26 -0.95 -6.88
CA GLU A 213 -1.62 -2.17 -6.36
C GLU A 213 -2.16 -3.46 -6.97
N ASN A 214 -3.34 -3.39 -7.60
CA ASN A 214 -4.02 -4.50 -8.27
C ASN A 214 -3.77 -4.52 -9.79
N VAL A 215 -2.97 -3.58 -10.29
CA VAL A 215 -2.52 -3.51 -11.68
C VAL A 215 -1.03 -3.89 -11.74
N TYR A 216 -0.77 -5.10 -12.23
CA TYR A 216 0.55 -5.72 -12.28
C TYR A 216 1.22 -5.54 -13.63
N LEU A 217 2.56 -5.62 -13.65
CA LEU A 217 3.38 -5.52 -14.85
C LEU A 217 4.09 -6.84 -15.13
N VAL A 218 4.13 -7.24 -16.40
CA VAL A 218 4.77 -8.47 -16.89
C VAL A 218 5.75 -8.10 -17.99
N TRP A 219 7.00 -8.54 -17.88
CA TRP A 219 7.93 -8.44 -19.00
C TRP A 219 7.62 -9.52 -20.04
N PRO A 220 7.71 -9.20 -21.34
CA PRO A 220 7.58 -10.21 -22.39
C PRO A 220 8.61 -11.33 -22.20
N PHE A 221 8.12 -12.58 -22.25
CA PHE A 221 8.92 -13.76 -21.93
C PHE A 221 10.05 -13.97 -22.96
N MET A 222 11.28 -14.21 -22.47
CA MET A 222 12.47 -14.51 -23.27
C MET A 222 12.81 -13.48 -24.37
N GLN A 223 12.35 -12.24 -24.23
CA GLN A 223 12.74 -11.15 -25.12
C GLN A 223 13.73 -10.24 -24.40
N SER A 224 14.61 -9.57 -25.17
CA SER A 224 15.38 -8.47 -24.60
C SER A 224 14.40 -7.43 -24.03
N ARG A 225 14.73 -6.90 -22.86
CA ARG A 225 13.98 -5.79 -22.26
C ARG A 225 14.31 -4.46 -22.98
N ASP A 226 15.33 -4.45 -23.81
CA ASP A 226 15.72 -3.29 -24.61
C ASP A 226 14.65 -2.97 -25.65
N GLY A 227 14.22 -1.72 -25.71
CA GLY A 227 13.26 -1.26 -26.71
C GLY A 227 11.81 -1.68 -26.45
N ILE A 228 11.51 -2.36 -25.34
CA ILE A 228 10.17 -2.90 -25.06
C ILE A 228 9.69 -2.48 -23.67
N TYR A 229 8.38 -2.30 -23.53
CA TYR A 229 7.72 -2.04 -22.25
C TYR A 229 6.97 -3.28 -21.74
N PRO A 230 6.83 -3.43 -20.41
CA PRO A 230 6.03 -4.51 -19.84
C PRO A 230 4.55 -4.38 -20.22
N ASP A 231 3.85 -5.52 -20.22
CA ASP A 231 2.40 -5.60 -20.35
C ASP A 231 1.71 -5.50 -18.99
N VAL A 232 0.45 -5.10 -19.01
CA VAL A 232 -0.42 -4.92 -17.86
C VAL A 232 -1.26 -6.17 -17.61
N ARG A 233 -1.39 -6.54 -16.33
CA ARG A 233 -2.28 -7.58 -15.83
C ARG A 233 -3.10 -7.05 -14.66
N LEU A 234 -4.42 -6.94 -14.82
CA LEU A 234 -5.34 -6.62 -13.73
C LEU A 234 -5.67 -7.89 -12.93
N GLY A 235 -5.64 -7.81 -11.61
CA GLY A 235 -5.95 -8.95 -10.71
C GLY A 235 -6.56 -8.52 -9.38
N ASP A 236 -6.67 -9.49 -8.46
CA ASP A 236 -7.33 -9.38 -7.14
C ASP A 236 -8.85 -9.17 -7.20
N PHE A 237 -9.57 -10.22 -7.58
CA PHE A 237 -11.04 -10.19 -7.71
C PHE A 237 -11.76 -10.64 -6.43
N GLY A 238 -11.10 -10.56 -5.27
CA GLY A 238 -11.67 -11.00 -3.99
C GLY A 238 -12.91 -10.23 -3.55
N LYS A 239 -13.13 -9.02 -4.08
CA LYS A 239 -14.29 -8.16 -3.78
C LYS A 239 -15.13 -7.83 -5.02
N SER A 240 -14.99 -8.59 -6.10
CA SER A 240 -15.71 -8.29 -7.35
C SER A 240 -17.22 -8.42 -7.17
N LEU A 241 -18.00 -7.60 -7.87
CA LEU A 241 -19.46 -7.69 -7.89
C LEU A 241 -19.94 -8.17 -9.27
N PHE A 242 -21.09 -8.84 -9.30
CA PHE A 242 -21.69 -9.32 -10.53
C PHE A 242 -23.04 -8.63 -10.71
N VAL A 243 -23.18 -7.89 -11.80
CA VAL A 243 -24.40 -7.14 -12.11
C VAL A 243 -24.84 -7.39 -13.56
N PRO A 244 -26.13 -7.24 -13.89
CA PRO A 244 -26.56 -7.21 -15.29
C PRO A 244 -25.83 -6.10 -16.06
N ILE A 245 -25.62 -6.31 -17.36
CA ILE A 245 -24.89 -5.36 -18.22
C ILE A 245 -25.58 -3.99 -18.18
N GLY A 246 -24.79 -2.94 -18.02
CA GLY A 246 -25.26 -1.56 -17.91
C GLY A 246 -25.95 -1.21 -16.58
N LYS A 247 -25.98 -2.12 -15.60
CA LYS A 247 -26.48 -1.85 -14.25
C LYS A 247 -25.34 -1.62 -13.26
N GLY A 248 -25.67 -1.13 -12.08
CA GLY A 248 -24.75 -1.00 -10.95
C GLY A 248 -25.32 -1.64 -9.68
N ALA A 249 -24.53 -1.62 -8.61
CA ALA A 249 -24.89 -2.11 -7.30
C ALA A 249 -24.87 -0.94 -6.29
N VAL A 250 -25.90 -0.88 -5.45
CA VAL A 250 -25.94 0.03 -4.31
C VAL A 250 -25.28 -0.68 -3.13
N ILE A 251 -24.11 -0.20 -2.72
CA ILE A 251 -23.36 -0.75 -1.59
C ILE A 251 -22.76 0.40 -0.79
N ASP A 252 -22.71 0.27 0.53
CA ASP A 252 -21.93 1.21 1.35
C ASP A 252 -20.45 0.93 1.08
N ASP A 253 -19.79 1.87 0.40
CA ASP A 253 -18.40 1.69 -0.03
C ASP A 253 -17.49 1.74 1.22
N PRO A 254 -16.84 0.62 1.59
CA PRO A 254 -16.09 0.50 2.84
C PRO A 254 -14.79 1.30 2.85
N ASP A 255 -14.33 1.82 1.70
CA ASP A 255 -13.11 2.63 1.67
C ASP A 255 -13.38 3.98 2.35
N ALA A 256 -12.57 4.40 3.31
CA ALA A 256 -12.69 5.71 3.94
C ALA A 256 -11.89 6.78 3.19
N ASN A 257 -11.18 6.43 2.12
CA ASN A 257 -10.28 7.34 1.41
C ASN A 257 -10.93 7.97 0.16
N PRO A 258 -11.33 9.25 0.20
CA PRO A 258 -11.96 9.92 -0.95
C PRO A 258 -10.99 10.19 -2.12
N LYS A 259 -9.68 10.00 -1.92
CA LYS A 259 -8.65 10.38 -2.89
C LYS A 259 -8.82 9.73 -4.26
N TYR A 260 -9.28 8.48 -4.32
CA TYR A 260 -9.43 7.70 -5.55
C TYR A 260 -10.86 7.24 -5.81
N LYS A 261 -11.81 7.63 -4.93
CA LYS A 261 -13.21 7.24 -5.05
C LYS A 261 -13.88 7.87 -6.26
N PRO A 262 -14.78 7.13 -6.93
CA PRO A 262 -15.65 7.71 -7.93
C PRO A 262 -16.57 8.78 -7.32
N PRO A 263 -17.06 9.73 -8.13
CA PRO A 263 -18.01 10.78 -7.73
C PRO A 263 -19.34 10.25 -7.19
N GLU A 264 -19.79 9.10 -7.67
CA GLU A 264 -21.01 8.45 -7.24
C GLU A 264 -20.88 7.81 -5.84
N VAL A 265 -21.56 8.36 -4.83
CA VAL A 265 -21.60 7.82 -3.45
C VAL A 265 -22.48 6.57 -3.40
N ASN A 266 -21.97 5.50 -2.77
CA ASN A 266 -22.65 4.23 -2.51
C ASN A 266 -23.25 3.55 -3.75
N PHE A 267 -22.76 3.88 -4.93
CA PHE A 267 -23.15 3.26 -6.18
C PHE A 267 -21.90 2.85 -6.95
N ILE A 268 -21.80 1.57 -7.27
CA ILE A 268 -20.69 1.02 -8.06
C ILE A 268 -21.24 0.45 -9.35
N SER A 269 -20.61 0.83 -10.45
CA SER A 269 -20.97 0.45 -11.81
C SER A 269 -19.71 0.22 -12.66
N ALA A 270 -19.90 -0.24 -13.90
CA ALA A 270 -18.81 -0.34 -14.88
C ALA A 270 -18.07 1.02 -15.06
N LYS A 271 -18.83 2.12 -15.09
CA LYS A 271 -18.27 3.47 -15.20
C LYS A 271 -17.53 3.92 -13.94
N SER A 272 -17.85 3.34 -12.79
CA SER A 272 -17.10 3.58 -11.55
C SER A 272 -15.70 2.96 -11.60
N ASP A 273 -15.53 1.84 -12.29
CA ASP A 273 -14.22 1.24 -12.57
C ASP A 273 -13.44 2.09 -13.59
N VAL A 274 -14.12 2.63 -14.61
CA VAL A 274 -13.52 3.58 -15.58
C VAL A 274 -12.93 4.80 -14.87
N TRP A 275 -13.65 5.38 -13.92
CA TRP A 275 -13.13 6.48 -13.10
C TRP A 275 -11.87 6.07 -12.33
N ARG A 276 -11.89 4.90 -11.68
CA ARG A 276 -10.75 4.38 -10.91
C ARG A 276 -9.53 4.17 -11.82
N ALA A 277 -9.71 3.63 -13.02
CA ALA A 277 -8.65 3.52 -14.02
C ALA A 277 -8.08 4.90 -14.40
N GLY A 278 -8.94 5.88 -14.72
CA GLY A 278 -8.53 7.25 -14.98
C GLY A 278 -7.76 7.88 -13.82
N SER A 279 -8.19 7.63 -12.58
CA SER A 279 -7.53 8.12 -11.37
C SER A 279 -6.14 7.50 -11.16
N ILE A 280 -5.99 6.21 -11.47
CA ILE A 280 -4.68 5.53 -11.51
C ILE A 280 -3.76 6.22 -12.51
N MET A 281 -4.21 6.42 -13.76
CA MET A 281 -3.43 7.06 -14.81
C MET A 281 -3.07 8.51 -14.48
N TYR A 282 -4.02 9.27 -13.96
CA TYR A 282 -3.82 10.64 -13.51
C TYR A 282 -2.77 10.75 -12.38
N SER A 283 -2.75 9.77 -11.48
CA SER A 283 -1.74 9.72 -10.41
C SER A 283 -0.33 9.43 -10.92
N LEU A 284 -0.19 8.77 -12.07
CA LEU A 284 1.10 8.52 -12.72
C LEU A 284 1.64 9.74 -13.46
N THR A 285 0.76 10.64 -13.93
CA THR A 285 1.14 11.82 -14.72
C THR A 285 1.34 13.09 -13.87
N THR A 286 0.91 13.12 -12.60
CA THR A 286 0.88 14.36 -11.81
C THR A 286 1.74 14.39 -10.53
N PHE A 287 2.39 13.28 -10.15
CA PHE A 287 3.37 13.07 -9.03
C PHE A 287 2.98 13.50 -7.62
N ARG A 288 2.58 14.77 -7.46
CA ARG A 288 2.19 15.41 -6.19
C ARG A 288 0.69 15.63 -6.07
N ARG A 289 -0.07 15.39 -7.14
CA ARG A 289 -1.52 15.54 -7.16
C ARG A 289 -2.22 14.19 -7.27
N SER A 290 -3.49 14.21 -6.91
CA SER A 290 -4.41 13.09 -7.01
C SER A 290 -5.77 13.65 -7.34
N THR A 291 -6.77 12.79 -7.58
CA THR A 291 -8.17 13.18 -7.70
C THR A 291 -8.79 13.60 -6.35
N SER A 292 -8.05 14.31 -5.51
CA SER A 292 -8.46 14.79 -4.19
C SER A 292 -8.65 16.31 -4.26
N THR A 293 -9.63 16.82 -3.52
CA THR A 293 -9.86 18.26 -3.40
C THR A 293 -8.91 18.89 -2.38
N LYS A 294 -8.57 20.17 -2.59
CA LYS A 294 -7.89 21.02 -1.61
C LYS A 294 -8.86 21.61 -0.59
N THR A 295 -10.17 21.40 -0.72
CA THR A 295 -11.13 21.81 0.32
C THR A 295 -10.63 21.24 1.65
N PRO A 296 -10.24 22.09 2.60
CA PRO A 296 -9.89 21.64 3.93
C PRO A 296 -11.11 20.88 4.43
N TRP A 297 -10.94 19.58 4.67
CA TRP A 297 -11.77 18.89 5.65
C TRP A 297 -11.54 19.72 6.91
N ILE A 298 -12.49 20.57 7.29
CA ILE A 298 -12.44 21.21 8.61
C ILE A 298 -12.55 20.02 9.56
N MET A 299 -11.38 19.51 9.95
CA MET A 299 -11.23 18.68 11.11
C MET A 299 -11.52 19.63 12.28
N GLU A 300 -12.81 19.82 12.59
CA GLU A 300 -13.15 19.65 13.98
C GLU A 300 -12.51 18.32 14.36
N GLU A 301 -11.52 18.40 15.24
CA GLU A 301 -10.61 17.33 15.62
C GLU A 301 -11.39 16.00 15.68
N ASN A 302 -11.03 15.03 14.81
CA ASN A 302 -11.53 13.65 14.77
C ASN A 302 -12.66 13.22 13.79
N LYS A 303 -13.08 14.00 12.78
CA LYS A 303 -14.06 13.50 11.78
C LYS A 303 -13.39 12.86 10.53
N SER A 304 -13.52 11.54 10.37
CA SER A 304 -13.16 10.78 9.16
C SER A 304 -14.16 11.02 8.01
N PHE A 305 -13.74 10.88 6.74
CA PHE A 305 -14.65 10.96 5.57
C PHE A 305 -15.87 10.02 5.71
N ALA A 306 -15.64 8.84 6.26
CA ALA A 306 -16.69 7.85 6.53
C ALA A 306 -17.75 8.36 7.53
N ASN A 307 -17.39 9.31 8.38
CA ASN A 307 -18.28 9.88 9.42
C ASN A 307 -19.04 11.13 8.91
N LEU A 308 -18.79 11.58 7.68
CA LEU A 308 -19.52 12.70 7.08
C LEU A 308 -20.90 12.26 6.61
N THR A 309 -21.83 13.21 6.55
CA THR A 309 -23.15 12.98 5.92
C THR A 309 -22.98 12.69 4.43
N LYS A 310 -23.95 11.98 3.84
CA LYS A 310 -23.90 11.61 2.41
C LYS A 310 -23.83 12.84 1.51
N GLU A 311 -24.50 13.92 1.88
CA GLU A 311 -24.50 15.19 1.15
C GLU A 311 -23.10 15.81 1.14
N HIS A 312 -22.40 15.79 2.27
CA HIS A 312 -21.02 16.28 2.35
C HIS A 312 -20.05 15.38 1.59
N GLN A 313 -20.21 14.05 1.69
CA GLN A 313 -19.41 13.11 0.89
C GLN A 313 -19.60 13.37 -0.60
N GLN A 314 -20.85 13.53 -1.05
CA GLN A 314 -21.18 13.82 -2.44
C GLN A 314 -20.60 15.17 -2.88
N ALA A 315 -20.74 16.23 -2.07
CA ALA A 315 -20.20 17.56 -2.40
C ALA A 315 -18.67 17.52 -2.59
N ILE A 316 -17.98 16.76 -1.75
CA ILE A 316 -16.53 16.56 -1.85
C ILE A 316 -16.18 15.79 -3.12
N LEU A 317 -16.87 14.70 -3.39
CA LEU A 317 -16.58 13.83 -4.53
C LEU A 317 -16.99 14.46 -5.87
N MET A 318 -17.93 15.40 -5.89
CA MET A 318 -18.36 16.15 -7.08
C MET A 318 -17.60 17.47 -7.28
N ASP A 319 -16.60 17.78 -6.44
CA ASP A 319 -15.81 19.00 -6.59
C ASP A 319 -15.01 18.98 -7.90
N SER A 320 -15.26 19.97 -8.77
CA SER A 320 -14.58 20.12 -10.07
C SER A 320 -13.07 20.28 -9.95
N ARG A 321 -12.59 20.77 -8.80
CA ARG A 321 -11.15 20.94 -8.52
C ARG A 321 -10.46 19.61 -8.21
N ARG A 322 -11.16 18.47 -8.16
CA ARG A 322 -10.51 17.15 -8.04
C ARG A 322 -9.67 16.83 -9.27
N VAL A 323 -10.06 17.33 -10.43
CA VAL A 323 -9.46 16.97 -11.70
C VAL A 323 -8.89 18.23 -12.35
N HIS A 324 -7.58 18.22 -12.61
CA HIS A 324 -6.88 19.30 -13.31
C HIS A 324 -6.25 18.73 -14.58
N PRO A 325 -5.79 19.57 -15.51
CA PRO A 325 -4.91 19.12 -16.59
C PRO A 325 -3.69 18.38 -16.04
N ILE A 326 -3.23 17.37 -16.77
CA ILE A 326 -2.00 16.64 -16.43
C ILE A 326 -0.76 17.52 -16.64
N ASN A 327 0.43 17.01 -16.28
CA ASN A 327 1.67 17.75 -16.49
C ASN A 327 1.87 18.10 -17.98
N LEU A 328 2.19 19.36 -18.26
CA LEU A 328 2.43 19.91 -19.60
C LEU A 328 3.58 19.22 -20.37
N THR A 329 4.38 18.39 -19.68
CA THR A 329 5.38 17.53 -20.31
C THR A 329 4.78 16.41 -21.17
N TYR A 330 3.49 16.11 -21.00
CA TYR A 330 2.76 15.10 -21.76
C TYR A 330 1.91 15.74 -22.85
N SER A 331 1.60 14.99 -23.91
CA SER A 331 0.74 15.48 -24.98
C SER A 331 -0.68 15.80 -24.54
N GLU A 332 -1.30 16.74 -25.25
CA GLU A 332 -2.71 17.08 -25.05
C GLU A 332 -3.63 15.88 -25.34
N ASP A 333 -3.28 15.03 -26.31
CA ASP A 333 -4.01 13.80 -26.59
C ASP A 333 -4.11 12.90 -25.34
N LEU A 334 -3.00 12.76 -24.59
CA LEU A 334 -3.00 11.96 -23.37
C LEU A 334 -3.83 12.62 -22.28
N ASN A 335 -3.75 13.96 -22.16
CA ASN A 335 -4.59 14.72 -21.26
C ASN A 335 -6.07 14.44 -21.57
N VAL A 336 -6.54 14.73 -22.78
CA VAL A 336 -7.92 14.53 -23.22
C VAL A 336 -8.42 13.12 -22.91
N MET A 337 -7.62 12.09 -23.23
CA MET A 337 -8.06 10.70 -23.03
C MET A 337 -8.13 10.30 -21.55
N ILE A 338 -7.23 10.79 -20.68
CA ILE A 338 -7.34 10.56 -19.23
C ILE A 338 -8.54 11.32 -18.65
N GLN A 339 -8.76 12.57 -19.09
CA GLN A 339 -9.87 13.41 -18.63
C GLN A 339 -11.24 12.79 -18.95
N LYS A 340 -11.38 12.08 -20.09
CA LYS A 340 -12.62 11.37 -20.43
C LYS A 340 -13.01 10.30 -19.40
N SER A 341 -12.06 9.61 -18.79
CA SER A 341 -12.36 8.69 -17.67
C SER A 341 -12.73 9.43 -16.38
N LEU A 342 -12.27 10.67 -16.22
CA LEU A 342 -12.45 11.51 -15.03
C LEU A 342 -13.62 12.50 -15.15
N VAL A 343 -14.62 12.19 -15.97
CA VAL A 343 -15.87 12.93 -16.03
C VAL A 343 -16.65 12.69 -14.74
N LEU A 344 -16.96 13.79 -14.02
CA LEU A 344 -17.65 13.73 -12.73
C LEU A 344 -19.06 13.14 -12.83
N ASP A 345 -19.81 13.59 -13.84
CA ASP A 345 -21.15 13.10 -14.12
C ASP A 345 -21.09 11.66 -14.65
N HIS A 346 -21.58 10.72 -13.85
CA HIS A 346 -21.66 9.29 -14.17
C HIS A 346 -22.33 9.02 -15.52
N ASN A 347 -23.39 9.76 -15.88
CA ASN A 347 -24.14 9.51 -17.11
C ASN A 347 -23.36 9.95 -18.35
N LYS A 348 -22.54 11.00 -18.22
CA LYS A 348 -21.69 11.54 -19.30
C LYS A 348 -20.35 10.82 -19.43
N ARG A 349 -19.92 10.11 -18.37
CA ARG A 349 -18.70 9.30 -18.43
C ARG A 349 -18.89 8.17 -19.44
N PRO A 350 -17.95 7.94 -20.37
CA PRO A 350 -18.04 6.84 -21.32
C PRO A 350 -17.90 5.48 -20.63
N SER A 351 -18.44 4.43 -21.25
CA SER A 351 -18.19 3.04 -20.88
C SER A 351 -16.76 2.61 -21.24
N ALA A 352 -16.33 1.45 -20.74
CA ALA A 352 -15.02 0.91 -21.09
C ALA A 352 -14.96 0.51 -22.57
N GLY A 353 -16.06 -0.01 -23.13
CA GLY A 353 -16.17 -0.32 -24.55
C GLY A 353 -16.13 0.91 -25.45
N GLU A 354 -16.78 2.02 -25.06
CA GLU A 354 -16.72 3.29 -25.78
C GLU A 354 -15.29 3.86 -25.76
N LEU A 355 -14.65 3.90 -24.59
CA LEU A 355 -13.26 4.35 -24.46
C LEU A 355 -12.28 3.48 -25.23
N LEU A 356 -12.48 2.16 -25.24
CA LEU A 356 -11.61 1.25 -25.97
C LEU A 356 -11.55 1.61 -27.46
N LYS A 357 -12.72 1.89 -28.07
CA LYS A 357 -12.81 2.32 -29.47
C LYS A 357 -12.11 3.65 -29.71
N GLU A 358 -12.28 4.62 -28.81
CA GLU A 358 -11.63 5.93 -28.93
C GLU A 358 -10.11 5.89 -28.69
N LEU A 359 -9.64 4.93 -27.88
CA LEU A 359 -8.22 4.73 -27.58
C LEU A 359 -7.47 3.98 -28.69
N GLU A 360 -8.17 3.24 -29.55
CA GLU A 360 -7.55 2.33 -30.51
C GLU A 360 -6.53 3.03 -31.42
N ASP A 361 -6.94 4.09 -32.11
CA ASP A 361 -6.08 4.81 -33.04
C ASP A 361 -4.93 5.55 -32.34
N PRO A 362 -5.16 6.37 -31.29
CA PRO A 362 -4.07 7.00 -30.55
C PRO A 362 -3.08 5.99 -29.97
N ALA A 363 -3.56 4.92 -29.33
CA ALA A 363 -2.69 3.92 -28.72
C ALA A 363 -1.87 3.17 -29.78
N LYS A 364 -2.47 2.82 -30.93
CA LYS A 364 -1.76 2.17 -32.05
C LYS A 364 -0.69 3.09 -32.65
N LEU A 365 -0.99 4.38 -32.82
CA LEU A 365 -0.03 5.36 -33.29
C LEU A 365 1.17 5.44 -32.34
N ARG A 366 0.94 5.54 -31.02
CA ARG A 366 2.01 5.60 -30.02
C ARG A 366 2.78 4.29 -29.94
N LYS A 367 2.12 3.14 -30.06
CA LYS A 367 2.78 1.82 -30.07
C LYS A 367 3.76 1.68 -31.25
N ASN A 368 3.42 2.23 -32.41
CA ASN A 368 4.24 2.16 -33.62
C ASN A 368 5.29 3.28 -33.73
N ALA A 369 5.18 4.33 -32.92
CA ALA A 369 6.12 5.46 -32.89
C ALA A 369 7.41 5.10 -32.14
N THR A 370 8.32 4.38 -32.80
CA THR A 370 9.60 3.93 -32.21
C THR A 370 10.44 5.09 -31.64
N TRP A 371 10.38 6.27 -32.25
CA TRP A 371 11.06 7.49 -31.78
C TRP A 371 10.54 8.03 -30.43
N MET A 372 9.34 7.62 -29.99
CA MET A 372 8.81 7.97 -28.65
C MET A 372 9.35 7.08 -27.55
N TYR A 373 10.02 5.98 -27.89
CA TYR A 373 10.56 5.06 -26.90
C TYR A 373 11.62 5.75 -26.04
N LYS A 374 11.46 5.61 -24.73
CA LYS A 374 12.47 5.99 -23.75
C LYS A 374 12.66 4.80 -22.83
N ALA A 375 13.91 4.39 -22.63
CA ALA A 375 14.23 3.30 -21.73
C ALA A 375 13.66 3.57 -20.33
N LEU A 376 13.11 2.52 -19.71
CA LEU A 376 12.65 2.61 -18.33
C LEU A 376 13.87 2.62 -17.38
N PRO A 377 13.79 3.32 -16.25
CA PRO A 377 14.91 3.35 -15.30
C PRO A 377 15.29 1.97 -14.79
N SER A 378 16.58 1.73 -14.53
CA SER A 378 17.09 0.44 -14.03
C SER A 378 16.44 0.01 -12.72
N TRP A 379 16.13 0.95 -11.82
CA TRP A 379 15.47 0.63 -10.55
C TRP A 379 14.11 -0.05 -10.71
N MET A 380 13.48 0.04 -11.89
CA MET A 380 12.18 -0.59 -12.15
C MET A 380 12.29 -2.11 -12.24
N THR A 381 13.41 -2.65 -12.73
CA THR A 381 13.66 -4.09 -12.76
C THR A 381 14.09 -4.63 -11.40
N ASP A 382 14.74 -3.79 -10.59
CA ASP A 382 15.46 -4.23 -9.39
C ASP A 382 14.58 -4.26 -8.13
N LYS A 383 13.41 -3.61 -8.15
CA LYS A 383 12.56 -3.45 -6.96
C LYS A 383 11.66 -4.64 -6.63
N VAL A 384 11.42 -5.57 -7.56
CA VAL A 384 10.49 -6.68 -7.33
C VAL A 384 11.17 -7.81 -6.56
N ILE A 385 12.40 -8.14 -6.95
CA ILE A 385 13.22 -9.19 -6.34
C ILE A 385 14.53 -8.54 -5.91
N THR A 386 14.75 -8.49 -4.61
CA THR A 386 15.95 -7.94 -3.97
C THR A 386 16.55 -9.00 -3.05
N PRO A 387 17.85 -8.93 -2.73
CA PRO A 387 18.44 -9.80 -1.70
C PRO A 387 17.73 -9.71 -0.34
N SER A 388 17.03 -8.61 -0.09
CA SER A 388 16.33 -8.36 1.18
C SER A 388 14.98 -9.06 1.32
N ASN A 389 14.40 -9.54 0.21
CA ASN A 389 13.11 -10.23 0.16
C ASN A 389 13.20 -11.65 -0.47
N THR A 390 14.40 -12.15 -0.74
CA THR A 390 14.67 -13.55 -1.14
C THR A 390 14.79 -14.46 0.07
N PHE A 391 14.30 -15.70 -0.03
CA PHE A 391 14.48 -16.72 1.02
C PHE A 391 15.77 -17.52 0.82
N SER A 392 16.45 -17.82 1.93
CA SER A 392 17.44 -18.90 1.97
C SER A 392 16.71 -20.24 2.11
N GLN A 393 17.06 -21.19 1.25
CA GLN A 393 16.48 -22.53 1.31
C GLN A 393 16.96 -23.29 2.54
N GLU A 394 18.22 -23.09 2.92
CA GLU A 394 18.82 -23.64 4.15
C GLU A 394 17.99 -23.20 5.36
N ARG A 395 17.70 -21.89 5.43
CA ARG A 395 16.89 -21.31 6.50
C ARG A 395 15.47 -21.87 6.55
N LEU A 396 14.80 -22.01 5.41
CA LEU A 396 13.46 -22.60 5.37
C LEU A 396 13.49 -24.07 5.81
N ASN A 397 14.50 -24.84 5.38
CA ASN A 397 14.67 -26.24 5.76
C ASN A 397 14.92 -26.41 7.26
N GLU A 398 15.70 -25.50 7.88
CA GLU A 398 15.86 -25.44 9.34
C GLU A 398 14.52 -25.21 10.04
N LEU A 399 13.73 -24.23 9.57
CA LEU A 399 12.45 -23.87 10.19
C LEU A 399 11.41 -25.00 10.08
N ILE A 400 11.47 -25.81 9.03
CA ILE A 400 10.56 -26.95 8.83
C ILE A 400 10.81 -28.04 9.89
N GLN A 401 12.04 -28.17 10.42
CA GLN A 401 12.36 -29.18 11.42
C GLN A 401 11.49 -29.06 12.69
N PRO A 402 11.18 -30.18 13.38
CA PRO A 402 10.34 -30.17 14.58
C PRO A 402 10.86 -29.20 15.66
N GLY A 403 9.97 -28.36 16.19
CA GLY A 403 10.28 -27.41 17.27
C GLY A 403 11.08 -26.16 16.86
N GLN A 404 11.69 -26.13 15.67
CA GLN A 404 12.52 -24.99 15.24
C GLN A 404 11.70 -23.74 14.94
N LEU A 405 10.55 -23.89 14.28
CA LEU A 405 9.64 -22.77 14.02
C LEU A 405 9.12 -22.15 15.33
N GLU A 406 8.77 -22.98 16.31
CA GLU A 406 8.29 -22.56 17.63
C GLU A 406 9.39 -21.83 18.42
N ALA A 407 10.62 -22.35 18.38
CA ALA A 407 11.79 -21.69 18.97
C ALA A 407 12.07 -20.33 18.29
N ALA A 408 12.04 -20.28 16.96
CA ALA A 408 12.23 -19.06 16.19
C ALA A 408 11.14 -18.02 16.48
N ARG A 409 9.87 -18.45 16.61
CA ARG A 409 8.74 -17.59 17.04
C ARG A 409 9.01 -16.98 18.41
N LYS A 410 9.47 -17.77 19.38
CA LYS A 410 9.79 -17.29 20.73
C LYS A 410 10.95 -16.30 20.71
N SER A 411 12.00 -16.59 19.94
CA SER A 411 13.15 -15.70 19.76
C SER A 411 12.74 -14.36 19.11
N HIS A 412 11.94 -14.41 18.04
CA HIS A 412 11.43 -13.22 17.36
C HIS A 412 10.56 -12.37 18.28
N LYS A 413 9.64 -12.97 19.06
CA LYS A 413 8.83 -12.23 20.05
C LYS A 413 9.69 -11.51 21.08
N LYS A 414 10.76 -12.16 21.58
CA LYS A 414 11.71 -11.52 22.51
C LYS A 414 12.44 -10.35 21.84
N ALA A 415 12.91 -10.52 20.61
CA ALA A 415 13.59 -9.47 19.86
C ALA A 415 12.68 -8.26 19.58
N VAL A 416 11.42 -8.49 19.20
CA VAL A 416 10.42 -7.43 19.00
C VAL A 416 10.13 -6.70 20.31
N ALA A 417 9.96 -7.41 21.42
CA ALA A 417 9.74 -6.81 22.73
C ALA A 417 10.93 -5.94 23.17
N ALA A 418 12.16 -6.43 22.99
CA ALA A 418 13.37 -5.67 23.28
C ALA A 418 13.53 -4.44 22.35
N GLY A 419 13.13 -4.55 21.09
CA GLY A 419 13.08 -3.42 20.15
C GLY A 419 12.07 -2.34 20.59
N ARG A 420 10.85 -2.74 20.97
CA ARG A 420 9.83 -1.81 21.48
C ARG A 420 10.28 -1.11 22.76
N LYS A 421 10.95 -1.83 23.66
CA LYS A 421 11.51 -1.25 24.87
C LYS A 421 12.54 -0.15 24.54
N ARG A 422 13.47 -0.42 23.62
CA ARG A 422 14.47 0.55 23.16
C ARG A 422 13.84 1.79 22.52
N ILE A 423 12.84 1.62 21.65
CA ILE A 423 12.11 2.75 21.04
C ILE A 423 11.44 3.60 22.12
N ARG A 424 10.80 2.96 23.11
CA ARG A 424 10.16 3.69 24.22
C ARG A 424 11.16 4.47 25.06
N GLU A 425 12.29 3.86 25.39
CA GLU A 425 13.39 4.50 26.11
C GLU A 425 13.99 5.67 25.30
N GLU A 426 14.06 5.57 23.97
CA GLU A 426 14.51 6.65 23.09
C GLU A 426 13.48 7.78 22.96
N GLU A 427 12.20 7.47 22.83
CA GLU A 427 11.11 8.46 22.81
C GLU A 427 11.02 9.22 24.13
N GLU A 428 11.18 8.53 25.27
CA GLU A 428 11.22 9.14 26.59
C GLU A 428 12.42 10.09 26.73
N ARG A 429 13.61 9.67 26.30
CA ARG A 429 14.80 10.52 26.28
C ARG A 429 14.59 11.79 25.43
N ARG A 430 14.06 11.64 24.21
CA ARG A 430 13.77 12.79 23.33
C ARG A 430 12.75 13.76 23.93
N ARG A 431 11.76 13.25 24.67
CA ARG A 431 10.78 14.12 25.37
C ARG A 431 11.44 14.91 26.49
N VAL A 432 12.32 14.27 27.27
CA VAL A 432 13.08 14.98 28.32
C VAL A 432 13.95 16.06 27.70
N GLU A 433 14.69 15.75 26.64
CA GLU A 433 15.51 16.72 25.91
C GLU A 433 14.69 17.89 25.35
N GLN A 434 13.48 17.63 24.84
CA GLN A 434 12.56 18.68 24.36
C GLN A 434 12.06 19.58 25.49
N LEU A 435 11.67 19.01 26.62
CA LEU A 435 11.21 19.79 27.79
C LEU A 435 12.34 20.67 28.36
N GLU A 436 13.56 20.15 28.44
CA GLU A 436 14.72 20.94 28.87
C GLU A 436 15.01 22.10 27.90
N GLU A 437 14.79 21.91 26.60
CA GLU A 437 14.99 22.96 25.60
C GLU A 437 13.87 24.03 25.62
N GLU A 438 12.62 23.61 25.82
CA GLU A 438 11.49 24.51 26.03
C GLU A 438 11.70 25.36 27.29
N GLU A 439 12.11 24.76 28.41
CA GLU A 439 12.42 25.46 29.65
C GLU A 439 13.60 26.45 29.49
N ARG A 440 14.65 26.06 28.76
CA ARG A 440 15.76 26.98 28.42
C ARG A 440 15.28 28.17 27.58
N THR A 441 14.41 27.93 26.60
CA THR A 441 13.88 28.98 25.73
C THR A 441 12.98 29.95 26.51
N GLU A 442 12.06 29.44 27.33
CA GLU A 442 11.20 30.27 28.18
C GLU A 442 12.01 31.10 29.18
N ALA A 443 13.06 30.52 29.76
CA ALA A 443 13.93 31.22 30.69
C ALA A 443 14.74 32.33 30.00
N ALA A 444 15.15 32.12 28.74
CA ALA A 444 15.79 33.16 27.93
C ALA A 444 14.83 34.32 27.62
N ASP A 445 13.58 34.04 27.23
CA ASP A 445 12.57 35.08 26.99
C ASP A 445 12.28 35.92 28.25
N GLN A 446 12.23 35.26 29.42
CA GLN A 446 12.07 35.93 30.71
C GLN A 446 13.29 36.77 31.06
N PHE A 447 14.50 36.27 30.78
CA PHE A 447 15.73 37.05 30.92
C PHE A 447 15.70 38.32 30.07
N PHE A 448 15.43 38.23 28.77
CA PHE A 448 15.41 39.41 27.89
C PHE A 448 14.33 40.42 28.29
N SER A 449 13.19 39.94 28.78
CA SER A 449 12.13 40.80 29.32
C SER A 449 12.57 41.52 30.61
N TRP A 450 13.30 40.83 31.48
CA TRP A 450 13.87 41.37 32.71
C TRP A 450 15.01 42.36 32.43
N GLU A 451 15.96 42.01 31.56
CA GLU A 451 17.09 42.85 31.15
C GLU A 451 16.59 44.18 30.58
N LYS A 452 15.64 44.14 29.63
CA LYS A 452 15.07 45.34 29.03
C LYS A 452 14.44 46.28 30.06
N ARG A 453 13.80 45.71 31.09
CA ARG A 453 13.18 46.49 32.18
C ARG A 453 14.24 47.16 33.06
N GLU A 454 15.29 46.44 33.44
CA GLU A 454 16.35 46.98 34.31
C GLU A 454 17.26 47.97 33.57
N ALA A 455 17.54 47.74 32.27
CA ALA A 455 18.22 48.69 31.41
C ALA A 455 17.43 50.00 31.26
N GLY A 456 16.10 49.92 31.11
CA GLY A 456 15.21 51.08 31.09
C GLY A 456 15.21 51.90 32.39
N ARG A 457 15.63 51.30 33.52
CA ARG A 457 15.79 51.97 34.82
C ARG A 457 17.19 52.57 35.03
N GLY A 458 18.13 52.31 34.11
CA GLY A 458 19.53 52.69 34.23
C GLY A 458 20.32 51.86 35.26
N SER A 459 19.77 50.72 35.69
CA SER A 459 20.37 49.85 36.71
C SER A 459 21.27 48.75 36.12
N MET A 460 21.20 48.51 34.81
CA MET A 460 21.95 47.48 34.09
C MET A 460 22.34 47.99 32.71
N GLU A 461 23.56 47.71 32.26
CA GLU A 461 23.98 47.93 30.87
C GLU A 461 23.58 46.73 30.00
N ILE A 462 23.14 46.98 28.77
CA ILE A 462 22.73 45.93 27.83
C ILE A 462 23.98 45.17 27.38
N LEU A 463 23.97 43.84 27.50
CA LEU A 463 25.05 42.98 27.01
C LEU A 463 24.98 42.92 25.48
N VAL A 464 26.12 43.14 24.81
CA VAL A 464 26.19 43.26 23.32
C VAL A 464 26.97 42.10 22.67
N ASP A 465 27.61 41.25 23.48
CA ASP A 465 28.37 40.08 23.03
C ASP A 465 27.58 38.79 23.30
N ASP A 466 27.44 37.94 22.27
CA ASP A 466 26.58 36.75 22.30
C ASP A 466 27.09 35.70 23.33
N ASP A 467 28.41 35.52 23.44
CA ASP A 467 29.02 34.56 24.38
C ASP A 467 28.85 35.02 25.84
N GLU A 468 29.00 36.33 26.11
CA GLU A 468 28.71 36.92 27.42
C GLU A 468 27.22 36.88 27.77
N CYS A 469 26.34 37.06 26.77
CA CYS A 469 24.89 36.97 26.92
C CYS A 469 24.44 35.56 27.31
N ASP A 470 24.90 34.54 26.59
CA ASP A 470 24.58 33.13 26.86
C ASP A 470 25.07 32.69 28.25
N ALA A 471 26.28 33.10 28.63
CA ALA A 471 26.81 32.84 29.97
C ALA A 471 25.98 33.54 31.07
N PHE A 472 25.44 34.73 30.80
CA PHE A 472 24.57 35.45 31.73
C PHE A 472 23.19 34.80 31.84
N ILE A 473 22.58 34.41 30.71
CA ILE A 473 21.31 33.68 30.68
C ILE A 473 21.41 32.41 31.50
N ALA A 474 22.48 31.62 31.32
CA ALA A 474 22.71 30.40 32.09
C ALA A 474 22.74 30.66 33.62
N ARG A 475 23.44 31.72 34.06
CA ARG A 475 23.44 32.11 35.49
C ARG A 475 22.06 32.57 35.94
N TYR A 476 21.39 33.40 35.15
CA TYR A 476 20.04 33.89 35.44
C TYR A 476 19.05 32.74 35.63
N VAL A 477 19.07 31.73 34.75
CA VAL A 477 18.21 30.53 34.87
C VAL A 477 18.47 29.80 36.20
N ILE A 478 19.74 29.57 36.55
CA ILE A 478 20.13 28.88 37.78
C ILE A 478 19.65 29.64 39.02
N ILE A 479 19.88 30.95 39.06
CA ILE A 479 19.54 31.82 40.19
C ILE A 479 18.01 31.93 40.32
N ARG A 480 17.29 32.10 39.21
CA ARG A 480 15.84 32.14 39.18
C ARG A 480 15.24 30.84 39.71
N ALA A 481 15.71 29.70 39.24
CA ALA A 481 15.24 28.39 39.70
C ALA A 481 15.51 28.18 41.21
N ALA A 482 16.71 28.51 41.68
CA ALA A 482 17.06 28.42 43.10
C ALA A 482 16.23 29.38 43.96
N GLY A 483 16.01 30.60 43.48
CA GLY A 483 15.23 31.61 44.18
C GLY A 483 13.73 31.29 44.23
N LEU A 484 13.16 30.71 43.17
CA LEU A 484 11.77 30.23 43.17
C LEU A 484 11.58 29.12 44.21
N LYS A 485 12.53 28.19 44.30
CA LYS A 485 12.50 27.10 45.30
C LYS A 485 12.67 27.61 46.72
N ALA A 486 13.48 28.65 46.92
CA ALA A 486 13.71 29.28 48.22
C ALA A 486 12.63 30.33 48.60
N GLY A 487 11.69 30.64 47.69
CA GLY A 487 10.67 31.68 47.89
C GLY A 487 11.22 33.11 47.87
N THR A 488 12.44 33.31 47.40
CA THR A 488 13.12 34.63 47.31
C THR A 488 12.97 35.26 45.93
N TRP A 489 12.50 34.51 44.93
CA TRP A 489 12.21 35.01 43.58
C TRP A 489 10.70 35.17 43.39
N VAL A 490 10.28 36.39 43.05
CA VAL A 490 8.88 36.70 42.72
C VAL A 490 8.86 37.38 41.36
N GLU A 491 7.97 36.93 40.47
CA GLU A 491 7.83 37.52 39.13
C GLU A 491 7.39 38.99 39.21
N PRO A 492 7.95 39.90 38.38
CA PRO A 492 8.76 39.63 37.18
C PRO A 492 10.29 39.52 37.43
N GLY A 493 10.73 39.17 38.64
CA GLY A 493 12.13 39.06 39.04
C GLY A 493 12.63 40.29 39.82
N PRO A 494 13.66 40.14 40.68
CA PRO A 494 14.17 41.19 41.55
C PRO A 494 14.85 42.33 40.77
N ALA A 495 15.19 43.43 41.45
CA ALA A 495 16.04 44.47 40.86
C ALA A 495 17.45 43.93 40.58
N TYR A 496 18.18 44.52 39.62
CA TYR A 496 19.52 44.06 39.22
C TYR A 496 20.50 43.93 40.41
N GLU A 497 20.51 44.88 41.35
CA GLU A 497 21.38 44.83 42.53
C GLU A 497 21.06 43.65 43.47
N GLU A 498 19.78 43.34 43.63
CA GLU A 498 19.33 42.21 44.45
C GLU A 498 19.58 40.89 43.70
N PHE A 499 19.45 40.87 42.38
CA PHE A 499 19.89 39.74 41.56
C PHE A 499 21.38 39.44 41.78
N LEU A 500 22.27 40.44 41.75
CA LEU A 500 23.70 40.24 42.04
C LEU A 500 23.97 39.76 43.48
N ARG A 501 23.13 40.11 44.45
CA ARG A 501 23.20 39.54 45.81
C ARG A 501 22.79 38.08 45.82
N LEU A 502 21.66 37.74 45.20
CA LEU A 502 21.16 36.37 45.10
C LEU A 502 22.12 35.49 44.29
N GLU A 503 22.75 36.04 43.24
CA GLU A 503 23.80 35.39 42.45
C GLU A 503 24.95 34.94 43.35
N LYS A 504 25.49 35.85 44.17
CA LYS A 504 26.56 35.51 45.12
C LYS A 504 26.13 34.45 46.14
N VAL A 505 24.88 34.49 46.60
CA VAL A 505 24.34 33.52 47.57
C VAL A 505 24.19 32.14 46.95
N TYR A 506 23.61 32.06 45.74
CA TYR A 506 23.26 30.78 45.12
C TYR A 506 24.42 30.16 44.33
N LEU A 507 25.32 30.96 43.75
CA LEU A 507 26.53 30.43 43.11
C LEU A 507 27.59 30.02 44.14
N ALA A 508 27.76 30.73 45.26
CA ALA A 508 28.68 30.30 46.32
C ALA A 508 28.24 29.00 47.03
N ALA A 509 26.95 28.69 47.00
CA ALA A 509 26.42 27.42 47.51
C ALA A 509 26.66 26.23 46.56
N GLN A 510 27.11 26.47 45.32
CA GLN A 510 27.44 25.43 44.34
C GLN A 510 28.94 25.09 44.26
N ASP A 511 29.81 25.88 44.92
CA ASP A 511 31.26 25.65 44.92
C ASP A 511 31.67 24.85 46.18
N PRO A 512 32.13 23.59 46.07
CA PRO A 512 32.56 22.83 47.24
C PRO A 512 33.85 23.43 47.81
N ALA A 513 33.82 23.84 49.08
CA ALA A 513 35.01 24.37 49.76
C ALA A 513 36.22 23.42 49.60
N PRO A 514 37.45 23.96 49.39
CA PRO A 514 38.64 23.13 49.31
C PRO A 514 38.85 22.43 50.66
N GLN A 515 38.98 21.10 50.63
CA GLN A 515 39.21 20.33 51.86
C GLN A 515 40.58 20.69 52.45
N PRO A 516 40.69 20.96 53.76
CA PRO A 516 41.98 21.14 54.41
C PRO A 516 42.77 19.82 54.45
N GLU A 517 44.10 19.93 54.31
CA GLU A 517 45.09 18.84 54.21
C GLU A 517 44.96 17.73 55.27
#